data_AF-A0A536XMP5-F1
#
_entry.id   AF-A0A536XMP5-F1
#
_cell.length_a   1.000
_cell.length_b   1.000
_cell.length_c   1.000
_cell.angle_alpha   90.00
_cell.angle_beta   90.00
_cell.angle_gamma   90.00
#
_symmetry.space_group_name_H-M   'P 1'
#
loop_
_entity.id
_entity.type
_entity.pdbx_description
1 polymer ?
#
loop_
_entity_poly.entity_id
_entity_poly.type
_entity_poly.pdbx_seq_one_letter_code
_entity_poly.pdbx_strand_id
1 'polypeptide(L)'
;MSTEDTIREQITQHPVVLYMKGTPQFPQCGFSNAAVQMLKGCGVNSFFSVNVLADDSVRQGIKDYSNWPTIPQLYVKGEFVGGADIQGSPGRTRPA
;
A
#
# COMPACT_ATOMS: atom_id res chain seq x y z
N MET A 1 -10.15 -17.96 11.35
CA MET A 1 -10.07 -16.80 10.45
C MET A 1 -9.03 -17.10 9.41
N SER A 2 -9.38 -16.94 8.14
CA SER A 2 -8.44 -17.04 7.03
C SER A 2 -7.64 -15.74 6.90
N THR A 3 -6.53 -15.77 6.15
CA THR A 3 -5.77 -14.56 5.83
C THR A 3 -6.61 -13.54 5.08
N GLU A 4 -7.52 -14.01 4.21
CA GLU A 4 -8.44 -13.16 3.44
C GLU A 4 -9.43 -12.42 4.34
N ASP A 5 -9.96 -13.08 5.36
CA ASP A 5 -10.84 -12.44 6.35
C ASP A 5 -10.10 -11.31 7.08
N THR A 6 -8.86 -11.58 7.53
CA THR A 6 -8.02 -10.58 8.19
C THR A 6 -7.74 -9.38 7.28
N ILE A 7 -7.43 -9.62 6.01
CA ILE A 7 -7.20 -8.56 5.01
C ILE A 7 -8.46 -7.72 4.81
N ARG A 8 -9.61 -8.38 4.64
CA ARG A 8 -10.90 -7.70 4.51
C ARG A 8 -11.23 -6.86 5.74
N GLU A 9 -11.02 -7.38 6.93
CA GLU A 9 -11.24 -6.65 8.19
C GLU A 9 -10.33 -5.42 8.27
N GLN A 10 -9.03 -5.56 8.00
CA GLN A 10 -8.10 -4.43 7.99
C GLN A 10 -8.56 -3.32 7.02
N ILE A 11 -8.92 -3.71 5.79
CA ILE A 11 -9.35 -2.79 4.72
C ILE A 11 -10.67 -2.07 5.06
N THR A 12 -11.58 -2.73 5.79
CA THR A 12 -12.90 -2.17 6.14
C THR A 12 -12.91 -1.41 7.46
N GLN A 13 -12.07 -1.77 8.42
CA GLN A 13 -11.97 -1.09 9.72
C GLN A 13 -11.22 0.23 9.64
N HIS A 14 -10.32 0.38 8.67
CA HIS A 14 -9.48 1.57 8.55
C HIS A 14 -9.81 2.36 7.28
N PRO A 15 -9.94 3.70 7.36
CA PRO A 15 -10.29 4.52 6.20
C PRO A 15 -9.17 4.58 5.16
N VAL A 16 -7.91 4.36 5.56
CA VAL A 16 -6.76 4.30 4.68
C VAL A 16 -5.85 3.18 5.14
N VAL A 17 -5.59 2.21 4.24
CA VAL A 17 -4.71 1.07 4.50
C VAL A 17 -3.62 1.01 3.43
N LEU A 18 -2.37 0.92 3.87
CA LEU A 18 -1.21 0.75 3.00
C LEU A 18 -0.50 -0.57 3.30
N TYR A 19 -0.60 -1.53 2.39
CA TYR A 19 0.25 -2.71 2.40
C TYR A 19 1.59 -2.34 1.77
N MET A 20 2.68 -2.48 2.53
CA MET A 20 4.00 -2.03 2.11
C MET A 20 5.11 -2.97 2.57
N LYS A 21 6.26 -2.89 1.91
CA LYS A 21 7.51 -3.55 2.35
C LYS A 21 8.22 -2.67 3.37
N GLY A 22 8.30 -3.12 4.63
CA GLY A 22 8.79 -2.35 5.77
C GLY A 22 7.67 -1.59 6.49
N THR A 23 8.03 -0.55 7.23
CA THR A 23 7.09 0.32 7.95
C THR A 23 7.16 1.75 7.42
N PRO A 24 6.18 2.62 7.71
CA PRO A 24 6.23 4.03 7.32
C PRO A 24 7.47 4.78 7.84
N GLN A 25 8.01 4.35 8.98
CA GLN A 25 9.23 4.88 9.59
C GLN A 25 10.49 4.27 8.96
N PHE A 26 10.45 2.98 8.61
CA PHE A 26 11.57 2.24 8.03
C PHE A 26 11.13 1.48 6.77
N PRO A 27 10.92 2.18 5.63
CA PRO A 27 10.53 1.53 4.40
C PRO A 27 11.70 0.73 3.83
N GLN A 28 11.44 -0.50 3.40
CA GLN A 28 12.46 -1.44 2.88
C GLN A 28 12.43 -1.57 1.35
N CYS A 29 11.69 -0.69 0.67
CA CYS A 29 11.60 -0.66 -0.79
C CYS A 29 11.32 0.77 -1.27
N GLY A 30 11.93 1.18 -2.38
CA GLY A 30 11.75 2.53 -2.95
C GLY A 30 10.29 2.85 -3.26
N PHE A 31 9.54 1.89 -3.82
CA PHE A 31 8.11 2.06 -4.08
C PHE A 31 7.29 2.21 -2.79
N SER A 32 7.60 1.43 -1.74
CA SER A 32 6.97 1.58 -0.43
C SER A 32 7.23 2.97 0.16
N ASN A 33 8.47 3.45 0.08
CA ASN A 33 8.83 4.79 0.56
C ASN A 33 8.05 5.87 -0.20
N ALA A 34 8.02 5.78 -1.53
CA ALA A 34 7.30 6.74 -2.36
C ALA A 34 5.79 6.77 -2.06
N ALA A 35 5.15 5.63 -1.74
CA ALA A 35 3.74 5.60 -1.35
C ALA A 35 3.49 6.35 -0.04
N VAL A 36 4.38 6.17 0.95
CA VAL A 36 4.34 6.90 2.22
C VAL A 36 4.52 8.40 1.99
N GLN A 37 5.46 8.81 1.13
CA GLN A 37 5.67 10.23 0.81
C GLN A 37 4.48 10.84 0.07
N MET A 38 3.86 10.11 -0.87
CA MET A 38 2.66 10.54 -1.56
C MET A 38 1.52 10.81 -0.56
N LEU A 39 1.24 9.86 0.34
CA LEU A 39 0.20 10.02 1.36
C LEU A 39 0.45 11.26 2.23
N LYS A 40 1.69 11.45 2.68
CA LYS A 40 2.10 12.66 3.42
C LYS A 40 1.89 13.94 2.59
N GLY A 41 2.24 13.92 1.31
CA GLY A 41 2.03 15.03 0.38
C GLY A 41 0.56 15.38 0.17
N CYS A 42 -0.33 14.39 0.24
CA CYS A 42 -1.79 14.58 0.22
C CYS A 42 -2.38 15.02 1.57
N GLY A 43 -1.55 15.22 2.61
CA GLY A 43 -1.99 15.59 3.96
C GLY A 43 -2.50 14.41 4.79
N VAL A 44 -2.32 13.17 4.33
CA VAL A 44 -2.70 11.96 5.06
C VAL A 44 -1.58 11.57 6.03
N ASN A 45 -1.71 12.05 7.26
CA ASN A 45 -0.72 11.82 8.32
C ASN A 45 -1.01 10.58 9.18
N SER A 46 -2.23 10.04 9.11
CA SER A 46 -2.66 8.85 9.84
C SER A 46 -3.28 7.85 8.87
N PHE A 47 -2.65 6.69 8.76
CA PHE A 47 -3.13 5.56 7.97
C PHE A 47 -2.65 4.27 8.61
N PHE A 48 -3.38 3.18 8.37
CA PHE A 48 -2.98 1.86 8.84
C PHE A 48 -1.96 1.27 7.85
N SER A 49 -0.81 0.84 8.34
CA SER A 49 0.23 0.24 7.50
C SER A 49 0.46 -1.22 7.87
N VAL A 50 0.52 -2.08 6.87
CA VAL A 50 0.80 -3.51 7.05
C VAL A 50 2.13 -3.84 6.40
N ASN A 51 3.09 -4.33 7.20
CA ASN A 51 4.39 -4.78 6.70
C ASN A 51 4.26 -6.20 6.14
N VAL A 52 4.19 -6.33 4.81
CA VAL A 52 4.06 -7.64 4.16
C VAL A 52 5.33 -8.49 4.22
N LEU A 53 6.45 -7.94 4.68
CA LEU A 53 7.68 -8.72 4.89
C LEU A 53 7.67 -9.47 6.23
N ALA A 54 6.75 -9.12 7.14
CA ALA A 54 6.60 -9.81 8.41
C ALA A 54 5.77 -11.09 8.30
N ASP A 55 4.93 -11.20 7.27
CA ASP A 55 4.04 -12.35 7.05
C ASP A 55 3.86 -12.62 5.54
N ASP A 56 4.44 -13.72 5.06
CA ASP A 56 4.32 -14.14 3.67
C ASP A 56 2.88 -14.54 3.29
N SER A 57 2.05 -14.95 4.25
CA SER A 57 0.64 -15.26 4.02
C SER A 57 -0.11 -14.00 3.64
N VAL A 58 0.08 -12.91 4.39
CA VAL A 58 -0.51 -11.60 4.08
C VAL A 58 0.02 -11.07 2.74
N ARG A 59 1.31 -11.28 2.47
CA ARG A 59 1.95 -10.88 1.22
C ARG A 59 1.33 -11.53 -0.01
N GLN A 60 0.99 -12.81 0.05
CA GLN A 60 0.31 -13.47 -1.07
C GLN A 60 -1.17 -13.16 -1.06
N GLY A 61 -1.83 -13.27 0.10
CA GLY A 61 -3.26 -13.03 0.25
C GLY A 61 -3.69 -11.65 -0.25
N ILE A 62 -2.89 -10.60 -0.05
CA ILE A 62 -3.25 -9.27 -0.54
C ILE A 62 -3.20 -9.15 -2.06
N LYS A 63 -2.28 -9.87 -2.72
CA LYS A 63 -2.21 -9.90 -4.19
C LYS A 63 -3.39 -10.63 -4.78
N ASP A 64 -3.77 -11.74 -4.15
CA ASP A 64 -4.91 -12.54 -4.57
C ASP A 64 -6.21 -11.75 -4.34
N TYR A 65 -6.33 -11.08 -3.19
CA TYR A 65 -7.49 -10.25 -2.84
C TYR A 65 -7.69 -9.06 -3.79
N SER A 66 -6.62 -8.36 -4.16
CA SER A 66 -6.66 -7.23 -5.11
C SER A 66 -6.70 -7.66 -6.57
N ASN A 67 -6.41 -8.93 -6.86
CA ASN A 67 -5.99 -9.40 -8.19
C ASN A 67 -4.85 -8.52 -8.77
N TRP A 68 -3.91 -8.09 -7.91
CA TRP A 68 -2.82 -7.19 -8.26
C TRP A 68 -1.45 -7.74 -7.82
N PRO A 69 -0.47 -7.89 -8.73
CA PRO A 69 0.74 -8.65 -8.43
C PRO A 69 1.80 -7.87 -7.63
N THR A 70 1.70 -6.55 -7.54
CA THR A 70 2.75 -5.68 -6.99
C THR A 70 2.41 -5.11 -5.60
N ILE A 71 3.46 -4.72 -4.88
CA ILE A 71 3.43 -4.05 -3.57
C ILE A 71 4.32 -2.81 -3.70
N PRO A 72 3.96 -1.63 -3.15
CA PRO A 72 2.85 -1.36 -2.21
C PRO A 72 1.46 -1.42 -2.84
N GLN A 73 0.43 -1.57 -2.01
CA GLN A 73 -0.99 -1.47 -2.39
C GLN A 73 -1.74 -0.55 -1.41
N LEU A 74 -2.47 0.42 -1.95
CA LEU A 74 -3.24 1.40 -1.20
C LEU A 74 -4.73 1.11 -1.31
N TYR A 75 -5.40 1.12 -0.16
CA TYR A 75 -6.84 1.07 -0.03
C TYR A 75 -7.37 2.31 0.68
N VAL A 76 -8.48 2.85 0.19
CA VAL A 76 -9.16 3.99 0.78
C VAL A 76 -10.64 3.66 0.90
N LYS A 77 -11.18 3.72 2.12
CA LYS A 77 -12.58 3.41 2.44
C LYS A 77 -13.04 2.05 1.90
N GLY A 78 -12.18 1.03 2.01
CA GLY A 78 -12.48 -0.30 1.53
C GLY A 78 -12.19 -0.54 0.04
N GLU A 79 -11.92 0.50 -0.73
CA GLU A 79 -11.68 0.40 -2.17
C GLU A 79 -10.19 0.33 -2.48
N PHE A 80 -9.81 -0.57 -3.39
CA PHE A 80 -8.46 -0.62 -3.92
C PHE A 80 -8.22 0.61 -4.80
N VAL A 81 -7.29 1.46 -4.38
CA VAL A 81 -6.90 2.64 -5.15
C VAL A 81 -5.91 2.20 -6.21
N GLY A 82 -4.84 1.51 -5.80
CA GLY A 82 -3.84 0.95 -6.70
C GLY A 82 -2.48 0.67 -6.05
N GLY A 83 -1.50 0.29 -6.87
CA GLY A 83 -0.18 -0.16 -6.42
C GLY A 83 0.95 0.86 -6.57
N ALA A 84 2.18 0.36 -6.77
CA ALA A 84 3.36 1.18 -7.10
C ALA A 84 3.13 2.08 -8.33
N ASP A 85 2.28 1.65 -9.25
CA ASP A 85 2.01 2.32 -10.53
C ASP A 85 1.16 3.60 -10.38
N ILE A 86 0.51 3.82 -9.23
CA ILE A 86 -0.19 5.08 -8.89
C ILE A 86 0.77 6.22 -8.61
N GLN A 87 2.05 5.91 -8.39
CA GLN A 87 3.11 6.89 -8.33
C GLN A 87 3.41 7.34 -9.77
N GLY A 88 2.46 8.09 -10.34
CA GLY A 88 2.68 8.86 -11.55
C GLY A 88 3.99 9.59 -11.39
N SER A 89 4.90 9.39 -12.34
CA SER A 89 6.22 10.01 -12.36
C SER A 89 6.10 11.50 -12.06
N PRO A 90 6.50 11.98 -10.86
CA PRO A 90 6.61 13.40 -10.64
C PRO A 90 7.95 13.80 -11.29
N GLY A 91 7.91 14.15 -12.58
CA GLY A 91 9.06 14.77 -13.26
C GLY A 91 9.81 13.92 -14.29
N ARG A 92 9.13 13.34 -15.28
CA ARG A 92 9.64 13.46 -16.66
C ARG A 92 8.83 14.55 -17.36
N THR A 93 9.11 15.80 -17.02
CA THR A 93 9.20 16.79 -18.11
C THR A 93 10.12 16.15 -19.13
N ARG A 94 9.56 15.74 -20.27
CA ARG A 94 10.37 15.52 -21.48
C ARG A 94 11.22 16.79 -21.61
N PRO A 95 12.56 16.72 -21.66
CA PRO A 95 13.28 17.83 -22.24
C PRO A 95 12.75 17.99 -23.67
N ALA A 96 12.52 19.24 -24.06
CA ALA A 96 12.04 19.64 -25.38
C ALA A 96 12.81 18.94 -26.51
#